data_AF-G8NQX4-F1
#
_entry.id   AF-G8NQX4-F1
#
_cell.length_a   1.000
_cell.length_b   1.000
_cell.length_c   1.000
_cell.angle_alpha   90.00
_cell.angle_beta   90.00
_cell.angle_gamma   90.00
#
_symmetry.space_group_name_H-M   'P 1'
#
loop_
_entity.id
_entity.type
_entity.pdbx_description
1 polymer ?
#
loop_
_entity_poly.entity_id
_entity_poly.type
_entity_poly.pdbx_seq_one_letter_code
_entity_poly.pdbx_strand_id
1 'polypeptide(L)'
;MAAVWKRPSLTGFEVLWRWLVGIPVVALVAWEAMRIERVVPVDTRALEAMTVFKPVDAAQTLSLVASALLPAILHVALWLVPLALIAWAVVAAFGRTHVLRRLDPQLVPKPGTLLILGSLRIVVLLAVYGVWYWGVQFAGQTAVTGPVTHGGEPNLVLYAAMLICGSLALFVAWAATGWLLDIAPVLAMIRGIGAMESLRQAWKLGPLRGKLVEINLVMGIIRIALLVLALVFSACPLPFESVATQDFLVHWSMGVGVLYLLASDYFHVVRTAAYISLCRVYEVL
;
A
#
# COMPACT_ATOMS: atom_id res chain seq x y z
N MET A 1 14.11 18.28 -5.45
CA MET A 1 12.75 18.56 -5.96
C MET A 1 12.77 19.28 -7.32
N ALA A 2 13.61 20.29 -7.54
CA ALA A 2 13.67 21.04 -8.81
C ALA A 2 13.92 20.20 -10.08
N ALA A 3 14.66 19.09 -9.99
CA ALA A 3 14.94 18.23 -11.15
C ALA A 3 13.72 17.46 -11.68
N VAL A 4 12.80 17.05 -10.80
CA VAL A 4 11.58 16.29 -11.18
C VAL A 4 10.53 17.23 -11.78
N TRP A 5 10.40 18.44 -11.23
CA TRP A 5 9.56 19.50 -11.80
C TRP A 5 9.97 19.90 -13.21
N LYS A 6 11.27 19.88 -13.51
CA LYS A 6 11.80 20.19 -14.86
C LYS A 6 11.60 19.05 -15.88
N ARG A 7 11.18 17.85 -15.46
CA ARG A 7 11.00 16.67 -16.32
C ARG A 7 9.69 15.94 -16.00
N PRO A 8 8.52 16.56 -16.28
CA PRO A 8 7.23 15.95 -15.99
C PRO A 8 6.99 14.62 -16.73
N SER A 9 7.71 14.39 -17.83
CA SER A 9 7.70 13.12 -18.57
C SER A 9 8.11 11.93 -17.70
N LEU A 10 8.97 12.10 -16.69
CA LEU A 10 9.36 11.02 -15.78
C LEU A 10 8.19 10.55 -14.91
N THR A 11 7.41 11.49 -14.39
CA THR A 11 6.18 11.18 -13.65
C THR A 11 5.16 10.54 -14.57
N GLY A 12 4.99 11.06 -15.79
CA GLY A 12 4.09 10.48 -16.78
C GLY A 12 4.42 9.04 -17.11
N PHE A 13 5.70 8.71 -17.31
CA PHE A 13 6.13 7.32 -17.53
C PHE A 13 5.87 6.43 -16.31
N GLU A 14 6.17 6.92 -15.10
CA GLU A 14 5.94 6.15 -13.87
C GLU A 14 4.45 5.82 -13.70
N VAL A 15 3.57 6.80 -13.90
CA VAL A 15 2.11 6.62 -13.88
C VAL A 15 1.69 5.64 -14.97
N LEU A 16 2.16 5.84 -16.22
CA LEU A 16 1.75 5.03 -17.36
C LEU A 16 2.01 3.54 -17.15
N TRP A 17 3.23 3.15 -16.72
CA TRP A 17 3.54 1.72 -16.55
C TRP A 17 2.81 1.11 -15.35
N ARG A 18 2.60 1.88 -14.27
CA ARG A 18 1.84 1.42 -13.10
C ARG A 18 0.38 1.18 -13.47
N TRP A 19 -0.20 2.09 -14.23
CA TRP A 19 -1.60 2.05 -14.65
C TRP A 19 -1.86 0.97 -15.70
N LEU A 20 -0.86 0.64 -16.54
CA LEU A 20 -0.93 -0.46 -17.49
C LEU A 20 -1.24 -1.80 -16.82
N VAL A 21 -0.77 -2.01 -15.59
CA VAL A 21 -1.11 -3.21 -14.77
C VAL A 21 -2.27 -2.92 -13.83
N GLY A 22 -2.31 -1.74 -13.22
CA GLY A 22 -3.31 -1.35 -12.24
C GLY A 22 -4.73 -1.37 -12.80
N ILE A 23 -4.96 -0.78 -13.97
CA ILE A 23 -6.30 -0.73 -14.58
C ILE A 23 -6.83 -2.14 -14.88
N PRO A 24 -6.09 -3.02 -15.60
CA PRO A 24 -6.55 -4.39 -15.84
C PRO A 24 -6.83 -5.17 -14.55
N VAL A 25 -5.97 -5.02 -13.53
CA VAL A 25 -6.19 -5.71 -12.24
C VAL A 25 -7.45 -5.19 -11.55
N VAL A 26 -7.67 -3.88 -11.51
CA VAL A 26 -8.89 -3.28 -10.94
C VAL A 26 -10.14 -3.72 -11.72
N ALA A 27 -10.08 -3.72 -13.05
CA ALA A 27 -11.17 -4.19 -13.90
C ALA A 27 -11.48 -5.68 -13.65
N LEU A 28 -10.45 -6.51 -13.51
CA LEU A 28 -10.59 -7.93 -13.21
C LEU A 28 -11.19 -8.15 -11.81
N VAL A 29 -10.72 -7.42 -10.79
CA VAL A 29 -11.30 -7.44 -9.45
C VAL A 29 -12.78 -7.01 -9.46
N ALA A 30 -13.12 -5.94 -10.20
CA ALA A 30 -14.50 -5.48 -10.32
C ALA A 30 -15.40 -6.52 -11.01
N TRP A 31 -14.90 -7.15 -12.07
CA TRP A 31 -15.62 -8.21 -12.77
C TRP A 31 -15.86 -9.44 -11.88
N GLU A 32 -14.83 -9.87 -11.15
CA GLU A 32 -14.91 -10.96 -10.18
C GLU A 32 -15.87 -10.64 -9.04
N ALA A 33 -15.85 -9.41 -8.52
CA ALA A 33 -16.78 -8.94 -7.49
C ALA A 33 -18.24 -9.01 -7.96
N MET A 34 -18.53 -8.49 -9.16
CA MET A 34 -19.86 -8.58 -9.77
C MET A 34 -20.30 -10.04 -10.02
N ARG A 35 -19.35 -10.93 -10.34
CA ARG A 35 -19.66 -12.36 -10.51
C ARG A 35 -20.02 -13.00 -9.17
N ILE A 36 -19.26 -12.73 -8.11
CA ILE A 36 -19.53 -13.25 -6.76
C ILE A 36 -20.89 -12.76 -6.27
N GLU A 37 -21.19 -11.48 -6.44
CA GLU A 37 -22.47 -10.87 -6.03
C GLU A 37 -23.68 -11.55 -6.70
N ARG A 38 -23.55 -11.97 -7.97
CA ARG A 38 -24.63 -12.68 -8.68
C ARG A 38 -24.83 -14.12 -8.23
N VAL A 39 -23.80 -14.75 -7.66
CA VAL A 39 -23.81 -16.18 -7.30
C VAL A 39 -24.10 -16.39 -5.82
N VAL A 40 -23.63 -15.49 -4.96
CA VAL A 40 -23.82 -15.58 -3.52
C VAL A 40 -25.04 -14.75 -3.12
N PRO A 41 -26.09 -15.36 -2.57
CA PRO A 41 -27.25 -14.61 -2.10
C PRO A 41 -26.87 -13.80 -0.86
N VAL A 42 -26.66 -12.49 -1.05
CA VAL A 42 -26.43 -11.54 0.03
C VAL A 42 -27.71 -10.75 0.27
N ASP A 43 -28.16 -10.66 1.51
CA ASP A 43 -29.27 -9.79 1.88
C ASP A 43 -28.81 -8.33 1.89
N THR A 44 -28.98 -7.66 0.76
CA THR A 44 -28.62 -6.24 0.60
C THR A 44 -29.48 -5.33 1.48
N ARG A 45 -30.70 -5.72 1.81
CA ARG A 45 -31.57 -4.94 2.70
C ARG A 45 -31.05 -4.96 4.12
N ALA A 46 -30.55 -6.10 4.59
CA ALA A 46 -29.89 -6.19 5.89
C ALA A 46 -28.65 -5.31 5.96
N LEU A 47 -27.88 -5.21 4.86
CA LEU A 47 -26.72 -4.32 4.77
C LEU A 47 -27.11 -2.84 4.81
N GLU A 48 -28.15 -2.44 4.06
CA GLU A 48 -28.67 -1.07 4.03
C GLU A 48 -29.28 -0.65 5.37
N ALA A 49 -29.86 -1.59 6.13
CA ALA A 49 -30.43 -1.34 7.45
C ALA A 49 -29.38 -1.22 8.57
N MET A 50 -28.09 -1.46 8.29
CA MET A 50 -27.04 -1.35 9.31
C MET A 50 -26.91 0.10 9.80
N THR A 51 -26.84 0.26 11.11
CA THR A 51 -26.70 1.57 11.74
C THR A 51 -25.61 1.56 12.79
N VAL A 52 -24.86 2.66 12.87
CA VAL A 52 -23.80 2.86 13.86
C VAL A 52 -24.36 2.89 15.29
N PHE A 53 -25.66 3.20 15.44
CA PHE A 53 -26.34 3.21 16.74
C PHE A 53 -26.64 1.82 17.29
N LYS A 54 -26.52 0.76 16.48
CA LYS A 54 -26.70 -0.64 16.88
C LYS A 54 -25.48 -1.47 16.46
N PRO A 55 -24.32 -1.25 17.09
CA PRO A 55 -23.06 -1.82 16.64
C PRO A 55 -23.01 -3.35 16.75
N VAL A 56 -23.73 -3.95 17.70
CA VAL A 56 -23.81 -5.41 17.86
C VAL A 56 -24.57 -6.04 16.70
N ASP A 57 -25.75 -5.50 16.35
CA ASP A 57 -26.56 -5.97 15.22
C ASP A 57 -25.78 -5.82 13.90
N ALA A 58 -25.12 -4.66 13.71
CA ALA A 58 -24.27 -4.43 12.55
C ALA A 58 -23.11 -5.44 12.45
N ALA A 59 -22.44 -5.74 13.58
CA ALA A 59 -21.37 -6.74 13.61
C ALA A 59 -21.88 -8.16 13.30
N GLN A 60 -23.08 -8.51 13.75
CA GLN A 60 -23.70 -9.80 13.41
C GLN A 60 -24.04 -9.90 11.93
N THR A 61 -24.67 -8.87 11.35
CA THR A 61 -24.95 -8.80 9.92
C THR A 61 -23.67 -8.91 9.10
N LEU A 62 -22.62 -8.17 9.47
CA LEU A 62 -21.31 -8.25 8.81
C LEU A 62 -20.70 -9.65 8.92
N SER A 63 -20.81 -10.31 10.09
CA SER A 63 -20.31 -11.67 10.28
C SER A 63 -21.04 -12.68 9.39
N LEU A 64 -22.36 -12.57 9.29
CA LEU A 64 -23.18 -13.42 8.42
C LEU A 64 -22.82 -13.23 6.95
N VAL A 65 -22.78 -11.98 6.48
CA VAL A 65 -22.41 -11.65 5.10
C VAL A 65 -20.98 -12.08 4.80
N ALA A 66 -20.05 -11.85 5.72
CA ALA A 66 -18.67 -12.31 5.59
C ALA A 66 -18.60 -13.83 5.49
N SER A 67 -19.33 -14.58 6.32
CA SER A 67 -19.32 -16.05 6.27
C SER A 67 -19.83 -16.61 4.93
N ALA A 68 -20.77 -15.92 4.29
CA ALA A 68 -21.28 -16.28 2.97
C ALA A 68 -20.31 -15.92 1.83
N LEU A 69 -19.73 -14.72 1.87
CA LEU A 69 -18.86 -14.21 0.80
C LEU A 69 -17.41 -14.70 0.87
N LEU A 70 -16.88 -14.89 2.09
CA LEU A 70 -15.47 -15.17 2.32
C LEU A 70 -14.95 -16.40 1.57
N PRO A 71 -15.67 -17.55 1.49
CA PRO A 71 -15.20 -18.70 0.71
C PRO A 71 -15.01 -18.37 -0.77
N ALA A 72 -15.95 -17.65 -1.38
CA ALA A 72 -15.88 -17.26 -2.79
C ALA A 72 -14.76 -16.23 -3.03
N ILE A 73 -14.63 -15.24 -2.13
CA ILE A 73 -13.56 -14.25 -2.19
C ILE A 73 -12.19 -14.92 -2.06
N LEU A 74 -12.02 -15.83 -1.09
CA LEU A 74 -10.76 -16.54 -0.88
C LEU A 74 -10.39 -17.43 -2.08
N HIS A 75 -11.37 -18.08 -2.69
CA HIS A 75 -11.14 -18.89 -3.88
C HIS A 75 -10.59 -18.05 -5.04
N VAL A 76 -11.16 -16.87 -5.27
CA VAL A 76 -10.65 -15.93 -6.30
C VAL A 76 -9.30 -15.35 -5.91
N ALA A 77 -9.16 -14.90 -4.66
CA ALA A 77 -7.93 -14.31 -4.16
C ALA A 77 -6.73 -15.29 -4.25
N LEU A 78 -6.97 -16.58 -4.06
CA LEU A 78 -5.93 -17.62 -4.08
C LEU A 78 -5.15 -17.65 -5.39
N TRP A 79 -5.78 -17.37 -6.53
CA TRP A 79 -5.10 -17.33 -7.83
C TRP A 79 -4.84 -15.89 -8.31
N LEU A 80 -5.77 -14.96 -8.03
CA LEU A 80 -5.69 -13.60 -8.53
C LEU A 80 -4.57 -12.80 -7.85
N VAL A 81 -4.43 -12.94 -6.52
CA VAL A 81 -3.38 -12.24 -5.75
C VAL A 81 -1.98 -12.65 -6.21
N PRO A 82 -1.60 -13.95 -6.27
CA PRO A 82 -0.25 -14.31 -6.72
C PRO A 82 -0.01 -13.91 -8.17
N LEU A 83 -1.00 -14.05 -9.06
CA LEU A 83 -0.89 -13.61 -10.44
C LEU A 83 -0.63 -12.10 -10.53
N ALA A 84 -1.40 -11.28 -9.81
CA ALA A 84 -1.24 -9.84 -9.77
C ALA A 84 0.13 -9.43 -9.19
N LEU A 85 0.60 -10.11 -8.14
CA LEU A 85 1.92 -9.86 -7.54
C LEU A 85 3.06 -10.20 -8.50
N ILE A 86 2.98 -11.32 -9.23
CA ILE A 86 3.98 -11.71 -10.23
C ILE A 86 3.98 -10.71 -11.38
N ALA A 87 2.81 -10.40 -11.94
CA ALA A 87 2.67 -9.43 -13.02
C ALA A 87 3.22 -8.06 -12.60
N TRP A 88 2.88 -7.60 -11.41
CA TRP A 88 3.39 -6.36 -10.85
C TRP A 88 4.91 -6.39 -10.66
N ALA A 89 5.49 -7.48 -10.12
CA ALA A 89 6.94 -7.58 -9.92
C ALA A 89 7.70 -7.49 -11.25
N VAL A 90 7.22 -8.20 -12.28
CA VAL A 90 7.79 -8.19 -13.63
C VAL A 90 7.72 -6.79 -14.22
N VAL A 91 6.52 -6.20 -14.32
CA VAL A 91 6.34 -4.89 -14.94
C VAL A 91 7.06 -3.80 -14.15
N ALA A 92 7.06 -3.85 -12.81
CA ALA A 92 7.79 -2.90 -11.99
C ALA A 92 9.31 -3.00 -12.18
N ALA A 93 9.87 -4.20 -12.39
CA ALA A 93 11.30 -4.34 -12.67
C ALA A 93 11.69 -3.65 -13.98
N PHE A 94 10.92 -3.86 -15.05
CA PHE A 94 11.16 -3.22 -16.35
C PHE A 94 10.85 -1.72 -16.35
N GLY A 95 9.69 -1.34 -15.82
CA GLY A 95 9.23 0.05 -15.71
C GLY A 95 10.22 0.90 -14.92
N ARG A 96 10.66 0.44 -13.73
CA ARG A 96 11.66 1.15 -12.93
C ARG A 96 13.02 1.21 -13.60
N THR A 97 13.46 0.15 -14.28
CA THR A 97 14.72 0.19 -15.04
C THR A 97 14.66 1.29 -16.11
N HIS A 98 13.52 1.43 -16.81
CA HIS A 98 13.34 2.46 -17.82
C HIS A 98 13.32 3.87 -17.21
N VAL A 99 12.53 4.08 -16.16
CA VAL A 99 12.43 5.39 -15.48
C VAL A 99 13.77 5.83 -14.89
N LEU A 100 14.51 4.91 -14.26
CA LEU A 100 15.83 5.21 -13.70
C LEU A 100 16.84 5.56 -14.79
N ARG A 101 16.88 4.84 -15.92
CA ARG A 101 17.77 5.20 -17.04
C ARG A 101 17.43 6.54 -17.69
N ARG A 102 16.15 6.91 -17.71
CA ARG A 102 15.70 8.22 -18.20
C ARG A 102 16.07 9.36 -17.25
N LEU A 103 16.04 9.08 -15.95
CA LEU A 103 16.50 10.02 -14.92
C LEU A 103 18.02 10.21 -15.00
N ASP A 104 18.75 9.11 -15.20
CA ASP A 104 20.21 9.09 -15.26
C ASP A 104 20.73 8.04 -16.29
N PRO A 105 21.23 8.49 -17.46
CA PRO A 105 21.73 7.61 -18.51
C PRO A 105 22.96 6.79 -18.12
N GLN A 106 23.69 7.17 -17.06
CA GLN A 106 24.91 6.49 -16.61
C GLN A 106 24.61 5.19 -15.83
N LEU A 107 23.35 4.96 -15.44
CA LEU A 107 22.95 3.77 -14.69
C LEU A 107 22.96 2.51 -15.56
N VAL A 108 23.51 1.43 -15.00
CA VAL A 108 23.56 0.12 -15.68
C VAL A 108 22.19 -0.58 -15.56
N PRO A 109 21.56 -0.99 -16.67
CA PRO A 109 20.30 -1.73 -16.63
C PRO A 109 20.51 -3.11 -16.02
N LYS A 110 19.80 -3.41 -14.92
CA LYS A 110 19.83 -4.72 -14.25
C LYS A 110 18.40 -5.19 -13.91
N PRO A 111 17.53 -5.41 -14.92
CA PRO A 111 16.14 -5.77 -14.67
C PRO A 111 16.00 -7.05 -13.83
N GLY A 112 16.88 -8.04 -14.02
CA GLY A 112 16.90 -9.24 -13.19
C GLY A 112 17.18 -8.98 -11.72
N THR A 113 18.15 -8.10 -11.41
CA THR A 113 18.43 -7.68 -10.03
C THR A 113 17.24 -6.92 -9.43
N LEU A 114 16.63 -6.03 -10.21
CA LEU A 114 15.46 -5.26 -9.79
C LEU A 114 14.24 -6.16 -9.56
N LEU A 115 14.08 -7.22 -10.35
CA LEU A 115 13.04 -8.22 -10.16
C LEU A 115 13.22 -8.93 -8.83
N ILE A 116 14.43 -9.45 -8.55
CA ILE A 116 14.72 -10.14 -7.28
C ILE A 116 14.49 -9.22 -6.08
N LEU A 117 15.00 -7.97 -6.12
CA LEU A 117 14.81 -7.00 -5.04
C LEU A 117 13.33 -6.57 -4.90
N GLY A 118 12.62 -6.46 -6.03
CA GLY A 118 11.19 -6.17 -6.06
C GLY A 118 10.36 -7.29 -5.43
N SER A 119 10.65 -8.54 -5.79
CA SER A 119 10.02 -9.73 -5.20
C SER A 119 10.34 -9.84 -3.71
N LEU A 120 11.59 -9.62 -3.30
CA LEU A 120 11.98 -9.59 -1.88
C LEU A 120 11.16 -8.55 -1.12
N ARG A 121 10.99 -7.35 -1.68
CA ARG A 121 10.17 -6.31 -1.06
C ARG A 121 8.72 -6.75 -0.88
N ILE A 122 8.13 -7.40 -1.90
CA ILE A 122 6.77 -7.93 -1.81
C ILE A 122 6.68 -8.96 -0.67
N VAL A 123 7.63 -9.90 -0.60
CA VAL A 123 7.67 -10.91 0.47
C VAL A 123 7.77 -10.27 1.86
N VAL A 124 8.66 -9.28 2.04
CA VAL A 124 8.78 -8.59 3.33
C VAL A 124 7.51 -7.81 3.66
N LEU A 125 6.86 -7.16 2.69
CA LEU A 125 5.57 -6.49 2.89
C LEU A 125 4.47 -7.47 3.31
N LEU A 126 4.40 -8.65 2.66
CA LEU A 126 3.47 -9.71 3.03
C LEU A 126 3.74 -10.23 4.44
N ALA A 127 5.01 -10.38 4.83
CA ALA A 127 5.38 -10.79 6.18
C ALA A 127 4.97 -9.74 7.22
N VAL A 128 5.24 -8.46 6.96
CA VAL A 128 4.82 -7.34 7.83
C VAL A 128 3.30 -7.29 7.96
N TYR A 129 2.57 -7.45 6.85
CA TYR A 129 1.12 -7.54 6.86
C TYR A 129 0.62 -8.76 7.66
N GLY A 130 1.27 -9.91 7.51
CA GLY A 130 0.96 -11.12 8.28
C GLY A 130 1.16 -10.91 9.78
N VAL A 131 2.25 -10.26 10.19
CA VAL A 131 2.51 -9.88 11.59
C VAL A 131 1.43 -8.92 12.11
N TRP A 132 1.05 -7.92 11.31
CA TRP A 132 -0.03 -7.01 11.67
C TRP A 132 -1.35 -7.76 11.86
N TYR A 133 -1.74 -8.59 10.89
CA TYR A 133 -2.97 -9.37 10.93
C TYR A 133 -3.00 -10.31 12.14
N TRP A 134 -1.89 -11.02 12.40
CA TRP A 134 -1.74 -11.84 13.60
C TRP A 134 -1.90 -11.00 14.87
N GLY A 135 -1.33 -9.79 14.92
CA GLY A 135 -1.50 -8.85 16.02
C GLY A 135 -2.95 -8.40 16.22
N VAL A 136 -3.71 -8.16 15.14
CA VAL A 136 -5.14 -7.85 15.19
C VAL A 136 -5.93 -9.02 15.79
N GLN A 137 -5.67 -10.25 15.31
CA GLN A 137 -6.31 -11.46 15.82
C GLN A 137 -5.96 -11.70 17.30
N PHE A 138 -4.70 -11.52 17.67
CA PHE A 138 -4.23 -11.64 19.05
C PHE A 138 -4.89 -10.61 19.97
N ALA A 139 -5.01 -9.35 19.54
CA ALA A 139 -5.72 -8.31 20.28
C ALA A 139 -7.21 -8.66 20.43
N GLY A 140 -7.86 -9.14 19.37
CA GLY A 140 -9.26 -9.56 19.41
C GLY A 140 -9.47 -10.74 20.36
N GLN A 141 -8.57 -11.72 20.34
CA GLN A 141 -8.60 -12.86 21.24
C GLN A 141 -8.42 -12.46 22.70
N THR A 142 -7.48 -11.57 22.97
CA THR A 142 -7.13 -11.18 24.35
C THR A 142 -8.17 -10.25 24.97
N ALA A 143 -8.71 -9.30 24.19
CA ALA A 143 -9.53 -8.22 24.72
C ALA A 143 -11.04 -8.42 24.48
N VAL A 144 -11.44 -9.22 23.48
CA VAL A 144 -12.85 -9.41 23.11
C VAL A 144 -13.29 -10.85 23.34
N THR A 145 -12.78 -11.81 22.56
CA THR A 145 -13.34 -13.18 22.59
C THR A 145 -12.94 -13.94 23.86
N GLY A 146 -11.72 -13.74 24.36
CA GLY A 146 -11.23 -14.35 25.60
C GLY A 146 -12.11 -14.01 26.80
N PRO A 147 -12.30 -12.72 27.15
CA PRO A 147 -13.19 -12.33 28.24
C PRO A 147 -14.62 -12.87 28.09
N VAL A 148 -15.19 -12.81 26.88
CA VAL A 148 -16.54 -13.33 26.59
C VAL A 148 -16.64 -14.83 26.89
N THR A 149 -15.65 -15.63 26.50
CA THR A 149 -15.65 -17.08 26.80
C THR A 149 -15.54 -17.41 28.29
N HIS A 150 -15.00 -16.50 29.11
CA HIS A 150 -14.91 -16.66 30.56
C HIS A 150 -16.09 -16.01 31.30
N GLY A 151 -17.14 -15.58 30.58
CA GLY A 151 -18.31 -14.92 31.15
C GLY A 151 -18.10 -13.46 31.56
N GLY A 152 -17.00 -12.85 31.12
CA GLY A 152 -16.70 -11.43 31.34
C GLY A 152 -17.17 -10.53 30.19
N GLU A 153 -17.16 -9.21 30.42
CA GLU A 153 -17.49 -8.22 29.39
C GLU A 153 -16.31 -7.96 28.42
N PRO A 154 -16.58 -7.70 27.13
CA PRO A 154 -15.55 -7.32 26.16
C PRO A 154 -14.86 -6.01 26.54
N ASN A 155 -13.52 -5.99 26.58
CA ASN A 155 -12.74 -4.79 26.84
C ASN A 155 -12.34 -4.11 25.51
N LEU A 156 -13.26 -3.33 24.94
CA LEU A 156 -13.03 -2.61 23.69
C LEU A 156 -11.92 -1.56 23.80
N VAL A 157 -11.72 -0.99 24.99
CA VAL A 157 -10.65 0.00 25.24
C VAL A 157 -9.28 -0.66 25.12
N LEU A 158 -9.10 -1.83 25.74
CA LEU A 158 -7.86 -2.60 25.63
C LEU A 158 -7.62 -3.05 24.18
N TYR A 159 -8.65 -3.52 23.48
CA TYR A 159 -8.56 -3.87 22.07
C TYR A 159 -8.06 -2.70 21.22
N ALA A 160 -8.69 -1.53 21.35
CA ALA A 160 -8.29 -0.32 20.64
C ALA A 160 -6.86 0.12 20.99
N ALA A 161 -6.49 0.10 22.28
CA ALA A 161 -5.15 0.45 22.73
C ALA A 161 -4.08 -0.49 22.12
N MET A 162 -4.32 -1.80 22.12
CA MET A 162 -3.42 -2.79 21.50
C MET A 162 -3.29 -2.57 20.00
N LEU A 163 -4.41 -2.32 19.30
CA LEU A 163 -4.40 -2.06 17.85
C LEU A 163 -3.63 -0.80 17.49
N ILE A 164 -3.86 0.31 18.21
CA ILE A 164 -3.20 1.59 17.95
C ILE A 164 -1.70 1.45 18.23
N CYS A 165 -1.33 0.96 19.40
CA CYS A 165 0.08 0.80 19.78
C CYS A 165 0.81 -0.19 18.86
N GLY A 166 0.18 -1.33 18.53
CA GLY A 166 0.76 -2.33 17.63
C GLY A 166 0.93 -1.83 16.20
N SER A 167 -0.09 -1.15 15.66
CA SER A 167 -0.02 -0.57 14.30
C SER A 167 1.02 0.55 14.23
N LEU A 168 1.10 1.41 15.25
CA LEU A 168 2.10 2.47 15.33
C LEU A 168 3.52 1.90 15.46
N ALA A 169 3.73 0.91 16.32
CA ALA A 169 5.02 0.24 16.47
C ALA A 169 5.49 -0.38 15.15
N LEU A 170 4.59 -1.07 14.44
CA LEU A 170 4.88 -1.67 13.15
C LEU A 170 5.17 -0.60 12.08
N PHE A 171 4.40 0.49 12.06
CA PHE A 171 4.63 1.62 11.17
C PHE A 171 6.01 2.25 11.41
N VAL A 172 6.40 2.49 12.67
CA VAL A 172 7.71 3.03 13.03
C VAL A 172 8.82 2.05 12.63
N ALA A 173 8.66 0.76 12.90
CA ALA A 173 9.61 -0.26 12.51
C ALA A 173 9.80 -0.32 10.99
N TRP A 174 8.70 -0.24 10.22
CA TRP A 174 8.72 -0.19 8.76
C TRP A 174 9.35 1.10 8.24
N ALA A 175 9.05 2.26 8.83
CA ALA A 175 9.66 3.53 8.46
C ALA A 175 11.18 3.51 8.72
N ALA A 176 11.61 2.90 9.83
CA ALA A 176 13.01 2.81 10.22
C ALA A 176 13.83 1.79 9.41
N THR A 177 13.20 0.79 8.79
CA THR A 177 13.90 -0.31 8.08
C THR A 177 13.61 -0.35 6.58
N GLY A 178 12.46 0.15 6.13
CA GLY A 178 11.99 0.07 4.75
C GLY A 178 12.89 0.78 3.74
N TRP A 179 13.67 1.77 4.18
CA TRP A 179 14.65 2.46 3.33
C TRP A 179 15.72 1.51 2.76
N LEU A 180 16.06 0.43 3.48
CA LEU A 180 17.04 -0.57 3.01
C LEU A 180 16.61 -1.21 1.69
N LEU A 181 15.32 -1.53 1.58
CA LEU A 181 14.74 -2.15 0.39
C LEU A 181 14.52 -1.13 -0.73
N ASP A 182 14.38 0.15 -0.41
CA ASP A 182 14.23 1.21 -1.39
C ASP A 182 15.57 1.67 -1.98
N ILE A 183 16.67 1.65 -1.21
CA ILE A 183 18.00 2.08 -1.67
C ILE A 183 18.76 0.97 -2.43
N ALA A 184 18.56 -0.31 -2.08
CA ALA A 184 19.28 -1.42 -2.71
C ALA A 184 19.15 -1.47 -4.25
N PRO A 185 17.95 -1.26 -4.86
CA PRO A 185 17.81 -1.21 -6.32
C PRO A 185 18.61 -0.06 -6.96
N VAL A 186 18.72 1.08 -6.27
CA VAL A 186 19.49 2.23 -6.74
C VAL A 186 20.98 1.91 -6.73
N LEU A 187 21.49 1.33 -5.63
CA LEU A 187 22.90 0.90 -5.53
C LEU A 187 23.26 -0.17 -6.56
N ALA A 188 22.36 -1.12 -6.80
CA ALA A 188 22.54 -2.15 -7.82
C ALA A 188 22.75 -1.56 -9.22
N MET A 189 22.03 -0.48 -9.56
CA MET A 189 22.16 0.19 -10.86
C MET A 189 23.35 1.15 -10.94
N ILE A 190 23.71 1.81 -9.84
CA ILE A 190 24.90 2.69 -9.79
C ILE A 190 26.18 1.87 -9.89
N ARG A 191 26.30 0.78 -9.12
CA ARG A 191 27.53 -0.02 -9.01
C ARG A 191 27.55 -1.27 -9.90
N GLY A 192 26.45 -1.57 -10.59
CA GLY A 192 26.34 -2.76 -11.44
C GLY A 192 26.36 -4.10 -10.69
N ILE A 193 26.16 -4.09 -9.36
CA ILE A 193 26.26 -5.25 -8.46
C ILE A 193 24.98 -6.10 -8.41
N GLY A 194 25.11 -7.33 -7.91
CA GLY A 194 23.99 -8.26 -7.73
C GLY A 194 23.06 -7.89 -6.56
N ALA A 195 21.91 -8.57 -6.47
CA ALA A 195 20.88 -8.28 -5.47
C ALA A 195 21.38 -8.39 -4.02
N MET A 196 22.01 -9.51 -3.66
CA MET A 196 22.50 -9.74 -2.30
C MET A 196 23.61 -8.76 -1.91
N GLU A 197 24.52 -8.47 -2.84
CA GLU A 197 25.61 -7.53 -2.60
C GLU A 197 25.09 -6.10 -2.44
N SER A 198 24.08 -5.70 -3.22
CA SER A 198 23.42 -4.39 -3.07
C SER A 198 22.75 -4.22 -1.71
N LEU A 199 22.14 -5.29 -1.17
CA LEU A 199 21.53 -5.26 0.15
C LEU A 199 22.59 -5.21 1.26
N ARG A 200 23.68 -5.97 1.11
CA ARG A 200 24.82 -5.93 2.04
C ARG A 200 25.47 -4.55 2.08
N GLN A 201 25.61 -3.91 0.93
CA GLN A 201 26.13 -2.54 0.85
C GLN A 201 25.14 -1.51 1.39
N ALA A 202 23.83 -1.72 1.18
CA ALA A 202 22.81 -0.86 1.78
C ALA A 202 22.89 -0.84 3.32
N TRP A 203 23.18 -1.98 3.94
CA TRP A 203 23.41 -2.08 5.39
C TRP A 203 24.69 -1.38 5.87
N LYS A 204 25.70 -1.27 5.01
CA LYS A 204 26.99 -0.64 5.32
C LYS A 204 27.02 0.88 5.04
N LEU A 205 25.92 1.47 4.58
CA LEU A 205 25.78 2.91 4.41
C LEU A 205 25.79 3.60 5.78
N GLY A 206 26.98 3.90 6.32
CA GLY A 206 27.17 4.46 7.66
C GLY A 206 26.50 5.84 7.85
N PRO A 207 27.18 6.95 7.55
CA PRO A 207 26.65 8.31 7.79
C PRO A 207 25.43 8.66 6.95
N LEU A 208 25.22 7.97 5.82
CA LEU A 208 24.08 8.15 4.92
C LEU A 208 22.76 7.61 5.50
N ARG A 209 22.82 6.66 6.46
CA ARG A 209 21.64 6.04 7.05
C ARG A 209 20.67 7.05 7.65
N GLY A 210 21.17 8.03 8.39
CA GLY A 210 20.32 9.03 9.05
C GLY A 210 19.47 9.81 8.03
N LYS A 211 20.09 10.28 6.95
CA LYS A 211 19.39 11.02 5.88
C LYS A 211 18.41 10.15 5.11
N LEU A 212 18.75 8.88 4.86
CA LEU A 212 17.85 7.94 4.17
C LEU A 212 16.62 7.61 5.02
N VAL A 213 16.81 7.40 6.32
CA VAL A 213 15.72 7.22 7.29
C VAL A 213 14.84 8.46 7.35
N GLU A 214 15.44 9.65 7.43
CA GLU A 214 14.71 10.93 7.45
C GLU A 214 13.85 11.09 6.20
N ILE A 215 14.42 10.89 5.00
CA ILE A 215 13.65 10.93 3.75
C ILE A 215 12.53 9.89 3.77
N ASN A 216 12.80 8.66 4.23
CA ASN A 216 11.76 7.62 4.27
C ASN A 216 10.62 7.98 5.25
N LEU A 217 10.96 8.57 6.40
CA LEU A 217 9.98 9.03 7.40
C LEU A 217 9.13 10.18 6.86
N VAL A 218 9.75 11.21 6.29
CA VAL A 218 9.05 12.35 5.66
C VAL A 218 8.10 11.84 4.56
N MET A 219 8.55 10.90 3.74
CA MET A 219 7.71 10.30 2.71
C MET A 219 6.56 9.47 3.28
N GLY A 220 6.76 8.82 4.42
CA GLY A 220 5.69 8.17 5.19
C GLY A 220 4.64 9.17 5.66
N ILE A 221 5.06 10.28 6.27
CA ILE A 221 4.17 11.37 6.73
C ILE A 221 3.37 11.94 5.55
N ILE A 222 4.01 12.21 4.42
CA ILE A 222 3.33 12.71 3.21
C ILE A 222 2.24 11.74 2.74
N ARG A 223 2.50 10.42 2.74
CA ARG A 223 1.48 9.43 2.36
C ARG A 223 0.30 9.41 3.30
N ILE A 224 0.54 9.51 4.61
CA ILE A 224 -0.54 9.61 5.60
C ILE A 224 -1.34 10.89 5.36
N ALA A 225 -0.67 12.03 5.15
CA ALA A 225 -1.33 13.30 4.86
C ALA A 225 -2.18 13.24 3.58
N LEU A 226 -1.70 12.60 2.51
CA LEU A 226 -2.47 12.38 1.29
C LEU A 226 -3.68 11.48 1.52
N LEU A 227 -3.55 10.45 2.35
CA LEU A 227 -4.66 9.56 2.71
C LEU A 227 -5.72 10.32 3.53
N VAL A 228 -5.29 11.11 4.51
CA VAL A 228 -6.19 11.98 5.29
C VAL A 228 -6.88 12.99 4.38
N LEU A 229 -6.15 13.61 3.45
CA LEU A 229 -6.72 14.55 2.48
C LEU A 229 -7.75 13.86 1.57
N ALA A 230 -7.46 12.66 1.09
CA ALA A 230 -8.41 11.86 0.32
C ALA A 230 -9.66 11.51 1.14
N LEU A 231 -9.51 11.20 2.43
CA LEU A 231 -10.63 10.95 3.34
C LEU A 231 -11.48 12.21 3.53
N VAL A 232 -10.85 13.36 3.79
CA VAL A 232 -11.55 14.65 3.95
C VAL A 232 -12.31 15.01 2.68
N PHE A 233 -11.67 14.89 1.50
CA PHE A 233 -12.36 15.16 0.23
C PHE A 233 -13.48 14.16 -0.04
N SER A 234 -13.32 12.89 0.34
CA SER A 234 -14.40 11.90 0.21
C SER A 234 -15.59 12.23 1.12
N ALA A 235 -15.36 12.87 2.26
CA ALA A 235 -16.40 13.30 3.19
C ALA A 235 -17.02 14.68 2.84
N CYS A 236 -16.37 15.49 2.00
CA CYS A 236 -16.86 16.83 1.62
C CYS A 236 -18.30 16.87 1.06
N PRO A 237 -18.79 15.86 0.31
CA PRO A 237 -20.17 15.86 -0.16
C PRO A 237 -21.23 15.57 0.92
N LEU A 238 -20.85 15.04 2.08
CA LEU A 238 -21.79 14.61 3.12
C LEU A 238 -22.72 15.73 3.62
N PRO A 239 -22.31 17.00 3.76
CA PRO A 239 -23.25 18.07 4.16
C PRO A 239 -24.29 18.42 3.08
N PHE A 240 -24.15 17.90 1.86
CA PHE A 240 -25.00 18.21 0.71
C PHE A 240 -25.91 17.03 0.33
N GLU A 241 -26.30 16.16 1.28
CA GLU A 241 -27.14 14.98 1.02
C GLU A 241 -28.45 15.31 0.30
N SER A 242 -29.00 16.51 0.52
CA SER A 242 -30.22 16.97 -0.13
C SER A 242 -30.09 17.22 -1.64
N VAL A 243 -28.86 17.31 -2.16
CA VAL A 243 -28.55 17.60 -3.58
C VAL A 243 -27.62 16.54 -4.19
N ALA A 244 -26.86 15.80 -3.38
CA ALA A 244 -25.92 14.80 -3.83
C ALA A 244 -26.63 13.50 -4.25
N THR A 245 -26.62 13.20 -5.54
CA THR A 245 -27.08 11.89 -6.05
C THR A 245 -26.04 10.81 -5.80
N GLN A 246 -26.48 9.55 -5.72
CA GLN A 246 -25.57 8.39 -5.58
C GLN A 246 -24.54 8.35 -6.72
N ASP A 247 -24.96 8.65 -7.95
CA ASP A 247 -24.07 8.74 -9.09
C ASP A 247 -22.99 9.81 -8.89
N PHE A 248 -23.36 10.99 -8.39
CA PHE A 248 -22.39 12.05 -8.09
C PHE A 248 -21.36 11.60 -7.06
N LEU A 249 -21.79 10.94 -5.97
CA LEU A 249 -20.88 10.45 -4.91
C LEU A 249 -19.88 9.41 -5.45
N VAL A 250 -20.33 8.53 -6.33
CA VAL A 250 -19.49 7.53 -6.98
C VAL A 250 -18.43 8.21 -7.86
N HIS A 251 -18.84 9.12 -8.77
CA HIS A 251 -17.90 9.83 -9.64
C HIS A 251 -16.92 10.72 -8.86
N TRP A 252 -17.40 11.38 -7.79
CA TRP A 252 -16.56 12.18 -6.90
C TRP A 252 -15.50 11.33 -6.21
N SER A 253 -15.92 10.21 -5.61
CA SER A 253 -15.01 9.29 -4.92
C SER A 253 -13.99 8.68 -5.89
N MET A 254 -14.40 8.35 -7.12
CA MET A 254 -13.48 7.94 -8.18
C MET A 254 -12.47 9.04 -8.51
N GLY A 255 -12.92 10.29 -8.66
CA GLY A 255 -12.06 11.44 -8.93
C GLY A 255 -11.02 11.69 -7.83
N VAL A 256 -11.45 11.67 -6.56
CA VAL A 256 -10.56 11.78 -5.39
C VAL A 256 -9.57 10.62 -5.35
N GLY A 257 -10.01 9.39 -5.62
CA GLY A 257 -9.15 8.21 -5.70
C GLY A 257 -8.07 8.33 -6.79
N VAL A 258 -8.45 8.77 -7.99
CA VAL A 258 -7.51 9.03 -9.09
C VAL A 258 -6.50 10.10 -8.71
N LEU A 259 -6.96 11.22 -8.12
CA LEU A 259 -6.08 12.29 -7.68
C LEU A 259 -5.08 11.83 -6.62
N TYR A 260 -5.54 11.03 -5.65
CA TYR A 260 -4.70 10.42 -4.64
C TYR A 260 -3.62 9.52 -5.26
N LEU A 261 -3.99 8.66 -6.20
CA LEU A 261 -3.05 7.76 -6.89
C LEU A 261 -1.99 8.55 -7.67
N LEU A 262 -2.40 9.58 -8.42
CA LEU A 262 -1.47 10.43 -9.17
C LEU A 262 -0.50 11.18 -8.25
N ALA A 263 -1.00 11.75 -7.15
CA ALA A 263 -0.17 12.43 -6.16
C ALA A 263 0.82 11.44 -5.50
N SER A 264 0.35 10.25 -5.12
CA SER A 264 1.18 9.20 -4.53
C SER A 264 2.30 8.78 -5.50
N ASP A 265 1.98 8.54 -6.77
CA ASP A 265 2.93 8.17 -7.82
C ASP A 265 3.99 9.26 -8.05
N TYR A 266 3.58 10.53 -8.06
CA TYR A 266 4.50 11.66 -8.14
C TYR A 266 5.52 11.66 -6.99
N PHE A 267 5.05 11.51 -5.75
CA PHE A 267 5.89 11.48 -4.56
C PHE A 267 6.86 10.28 -4.57
N HIS A 268 6.45 9.15 -5.15
CA HIS A 268 7.35 8.03 -5.38
C HIS A 268 8.55 8.40 -6.27
N VAL A 269 8.33 9.11 -7.37
CA VAL A 269 9.41 9.55 -8.28
C VAL A 269 10.33 10.55 -7.58
N VAL A 270 9.75 11.50 -6.82
CA VAL A 270 10.52 12.49 -6.04
C VAL A 270 11.48 11.82 -5.07
N ARG A 271 11.02 10.78 -4.35
CA ARG A 271 11.84 10.02 -3.42
C ARG A 271 13.01 9.33 -4.11
N THR A 272 12.76 8.65 -5.24
CA THR A 272 13.81 7.98 -6.00
C THR A 272 14.86 8.96 -6.52
N ALA A 273 14.42 10.12 -7.01
CA ALA A 273 15.33 11.18 -7.45
C ALA A 273 16.16 11.74 -6.30
N ALA A 274 15.58 11.89 -5.11
CA ALA A 274 16.31 12.31 -3.91
C ALA A 274 17.39 11.30 -3.52
N TYR A 275 17.11 9.99 -3.60
CA TYR A 275 18.08 8.94 -3.30
C TYR A 275 19.28 8.95 -4.26
N ILE A 276 19.04 9.09 -5.57
CA ILE A 276 20.14 9.20 -6.54
C ILE A 276 20.98 10.43 -6.27
N SER A 277 20.34 11.58 -6.02
CA SER A 277 21.05 12.81 -5.68
C SER A 277 21.90 12.66 -4.43
N LEU A 278 21.37 12.00 -3.39
CA LEU A 278 22.08 11.76 -2.14
C LEU A 278 23.29 10.83 -2.34
N CYS A 279 23.11 9.74 -3.09
CA CYS A 279 24.20 8.81 -3.41
C CYS A 279 25.33 9.45 -4.22
N ARG A 280 25.00 10.39 -5.11
CA ARG A 280 25.99 11.14 -5.90
C ARG A 280 26.75 12.16 -5.06
N VAL A 281 26.05 12.94 -4.23
CA VAL A 281 26.67 13.98 -3.38
C VAL A 281 27.64 13.37 -2.37
N TYR A 282 27.28 12.22 -1.81
CA TYR A 282 28.10 11.54 -0.82
C TYR A 282 29.11 10.58 -1.43
N GLU A 283 29.38 10.68 -2.76
CA GLU A 283 30.24 9.81 -3.56
C GLU A 283 30.52 8.51 -2.83
N VAL A 284 29.57 7.58 -2.91
CA VAL A 284 29.82 6.22 -2.43
C VAL A 284 30.92 5.66 -3.34
N LEU A 285 32.17 6.00 -3.01
CA LEU A 285 33.44 5.44 -3.45
C LEU A 285 33.46 3.93 -3.17
#